data_AF-A0A9P7MMM3-F1
#
_entry.id   AF-A0A9P7MMM3-F1
#
_cell.length_a   1.000
_cell.length_b   1.000
_cell.length_c   1.000
_cell.angle_alpha   90.00
_cell.angle_beta   90.00
_cell.angle_gamma   90.00
#
_symmetry.space_group_name_H-M   'P 1'
#
loop_
_entity.id
_entity.type
_entity.pdbx_description
1 polymer ?
#
loop_
_entity_poly.entity_id
_entity_poly.type
_entity_poly.pdbx_seq_one_letter_code
_entity_poly.pdbx_strand_id
1 'polypeptide(L)'
;MLSKVALVTCLISSALAGPLAPPYVVQRNNPEHHISNIDAPITKPINDNRYPLSPHDTRTYPRLHTREVNQKVLNAALANHDMSETTFCNSSGVDTYQMYRGNGSPSEGWPEKALWVPFENMFRNYRGQMLQSCGNQNPPQPNNDEQEVKAIYDGILKASVASGVDRRFILAILMQESKGCVRAPTTNYGVRNPGLMQNHDGAGTCNEGGLVKKPCPVATIHQMISEGVSGTAAGDGLANCINVAGGADVSAFYKAARIYNSGSIAKTGQLQDGIATHCYASDVAK
;
A
#
# COMPACT_ATOMS: atom_id res chain seq x y z
N MET A 1 -31.14 -13.77 -37.12
CA MET A 1 -29.77 -13.31 -36.78
C MET A 1 -29.75 -12.94 -35.31
N LEU A 2 -29.26 -13.83 -34.44
CA LEU A 2 -29.09 -13.60 -33.01
C LEU A 2 -27.74 -14.22 -32.62
N SER A 3 -26.83 -13.44 -32.05
CA SER A 3 -25.59 -13.92 -31.43
C SER A 3 -25.44 -13.17 -30.10
N LYS A 4 -25.90 -13.79 -29.00
CA LYS A 4 -25.11 -14.58 -28.04
C LYS A 4 -24.39 -13.72 -27.01
N VAL A 5 -25.12 -13.45 -25.91
CA VAL A 5 -24.56 -13.14 -24.59
C VAL A 5 -23.97 -14.43 -24.03
N ALA A 6 -22.69 -14.42 -23.66
CA ALA A 6 -22.07 -15.53 -22.95
C ALA A 6 -22.37 -15.39 -21.45
N LEU A 7 -23.30 -16.20 -20.96
CA LEU A 7 -23.57 -16.41 -19.55
C LEU A 7 -22.63 -17.54 -19.07
N VAL A 8 -21.65 -17.23 -18.22
CA VAL A 8 -20.84 -18.26 -17.57
C VAL A 8 -21.44 -18.52 -16.18
N THR A 9 -22.33 -19.49 -16.11
CA THR A 9 -22.90 -20.03 -14.87
C THR A 9 -21.97 -21.09 -14.28
N CYS A 10 -21.47 -20.87 -13.06
CA CYS A 10 -20.82 -21.91 -12.27
C CYS A 10 -21.90 -22.81 -11.65
N LEU A 11 -21.86 -24.11 -11.96
CA LEU A 11 -22.81 -25.11 -11.48
C LEU A 11 -22.70 -25.31 -9.97
N ILE A 12 -23.86 -25.27 -9.30
CA ILE A 12 -24.04 -25.70 -7.91
C ILE A 12 -24.35 -27.20 -7.95
N SER A 13 -23.52 -28.01 -7.30
CA SER A 13 -23.91 -29.35 -6.85
C SER A 13 -23.89 -29.37 -5.33
N SER A 14 -25.05 -29.60 -4.74
CA SER A 14 -25.25 -29.75 -3.30
C SER A 14 -25.30 -31.22 -2.88
N ALA A 15 -24.82 -31.43 -1.64
CA ALA A 15 -25.17 -32.46 -0.64
C ALA A 15 -24.16 -33.62 -0.43
N LEU A 16 -23.55 -33.67 0.77
CA LEU A 16 -23.97 -34.50 1.92
C LEU A 16 -22.95 -34.37 3.07
N ALA A 17 -23.40 -34.65 4.30
CA ALA A 17 -22.75 -34.32 5.57
C ALA A 17 -21.66 -35.31 6.07
N GLY A 18 -20.66 -34.76 6.78
CA GLY A 18 -19.82 -35.40 7.81
C GLY A 18 -18.34 -35.67 7.44
N PRO A 19 -17.36 -35.75 8.39
CA PRO A 19 -17.39 -35.48 9.84
C PRO A 19 -16.41 -34.36 10.31
N LEU A 20 -16.38 -34.13 11.62
CA LEU A 20 -15.61 -33.17 12.43
C LEU A 20 -14.22 -32.76 11.88
N ALA A 21 -13.93 -31.45 11.96
CA ALA A 21 -12.63 -30.87 11.66
C ALA A 21 -11.52 -31.51 12.52
N PRO A 22 -10.41 -31.99 11.93
CA PRO A 22 -9.26 -32.41 12.71
C PRO A 22 -8.58 -31.20 13.37
N PRO A 23 -7.90 -31.40 14.51
CA PRO A 23 -7.29 -30.33 15.27
C PRO A 23 -6.17 -29.66 14.47
N TYR A 24 -6.09 -28.34 14.66
CA TYR A 24 -5.10 -27.43 14.09
C TYR A 24 -3.67 -27.93 14.36
N VAL A 25 -3.01 -28.46 13.32
CA VAL A 25 -1.56 -28.69 13.35
C VAL A 25 -0.89 -27.36 12.99
N VAL A 26 -0.36 -26.68 14.01
CA VAL A 26 0.61 -25.61 13.81
C VAL A 26 1.82 -26.24 13.12
N GLN A 27 1.96 -26.08 11.79
CA GLN A 27 3.23 -26.30 11.14
C GLN A 27 4.19 -25.18 11.58
N ARG A 28 4.82 -25.40 12.73
CA ARG A 28 6.11 -24.77 13.03
C ARG A 28 7.09 -25.38 12.07
N ASN A 29 7.37 -24.70 10.97
CA ASN A 29 8.57 -24.84 10.16
C ASN A 29 8.62 -23.61 9.24
N ASN A 30 8.94 -22.47 9.82
CA ASN A 30 9.58 -21.42 9.05
C ASN A 30 10.91 -21.14 9.76
N PRO A 31 12.05 -21.56 9.19
CA PRO A 31 13.34 -21.21 9.77
C PRO A 31 13.43 -19.68 9.76
N GLU A 32 13.72 -19.15 10.94
CA GLU A 32 13.98 -17.75 11.27
C GLU A 32 14.22 -16.88 10.03
N HIS A 33 13.17 -16.17 9.62
CA HIS A 33 13.37 -15.03 8.73
C HIS A 33 14.30 -14.10 9.48
N HIS A 34 15.52 -13.94 8.96
CA HIS A 34 16.31 -12.74 9.17
C HIS A 34 15.50 -11.56 8.59
N ILE A 35 14.48 -11.15 9.33
CA ILE A 35 13.98 -9.80 9.34
C ILE A 35 15.20 -9.01 9.77
N SER A 36 15.83 -8.32 8.82
CA SER A 36 16.75 -7.26 9.16
C SER A 36 16.05 -6.40 10.19
N ASN A 37 16.59 -6.34 11.41
CA ASN A 37 16.20 -5.39 12.44
C ASN A 37 16.40 -3.99 11.86
N ILE A 38 15.42 -3.50 11.11
CA ILE A 38 15.29 -2.10 10.75
C ILE A 38 14.40 -1.52 11.83
N ASP A 39 14.97 -1.39 13.04
CA ASP A 39 14.37 -0.71 14.20
C ASP A 39 14.38 0.82 14.03
N ALA A 40 14.27 1.30 12.79
CA ALA A 40 14.16 2.71 12.47
C ALA A 40 12.92 2.93 11.61
N PRO A 41 12.01 3.84 11.98
CA PRO A 41 10.94 4.27 11.09
C PRO A 41 11.56 4.75 9.76
N ILE A 42 10.94 4.38 8.64
CA ILE A 42 11.37 4.83 7.31
C ILE A 42 11.29 6.35 7.31
N THR A 43 12.44 7.02 7.38
CA THR A 43 12.51 8.48 7.36
C THR A 43 12.33 8.93 5.92
N LYS A 44 11.18 9.53 5.60
CA LYS A 44 10.99 10.20 4.32
C LYS A 44 11.90 11.43 4.30
N PRO A 45 12.68 11.64 3.23
CA PRO A 45 13.51 12.83 3.11
C PRO A 45 12.63 14.09 3.16
N ILE A 46 13.15 15.16 3.77
CA ILE A 46 12.53 16.48 3.80
C ILE A 46 12.54 17.04 2.37
N ASN A 47 11.51 16.74 1.58
CA ASN A 47 11.32 17.42 0.30
C ASN A 47 10.54 18.72 0.54
N ASP A 48 11.27 19.82 0.77
CA ASP A 48 10.79 21.13 0.35
C ASP A 48 10.76 21.09 -1.19
N ASN A 49 9.55 21.20 -1.77
CA ASN A 49 9.25 21.02 -3.20
C ASN A 49 10.03 21.97 -4.13
N ARG A 50 11.33 21.73 -4.32
CA ARG A 50 12.17 22.50 -5.22
C ARG A 50 13.16 21.62 -5.98
N TYR A 51 12.64 20.70 -6.79
CA TYR A 51 13.38 20.28 -7.98
C TYR A 51 12.51 20.41 -9.23
N PRO A 52 13.02 21.08 -10.28
CA PRO A 52 12.28 21.30 -11.50
C PRO A 52 12.06 19.97 -12.21
N LEU A 53 10.86 19.84 -12.79
CA LEU A 53 10.56 18.84 -13.81
C LEU A 53 11.69 18.85 -14.87
N SER A 54 12.01 17.66 -15.38
CA SER A 54 13.01 17.45 -16.44
C SER A 54 12.85 18.49 -17.57
N PRO A 55 13.95 19.04 -18.15
CA PRO A 55 13.89 20.11 -19.16
C PRO A 55 13.17 19.76 -20.47
N HIS A 56 12.66 18.53 -20.62
CA HIS A 56 12.03 18.03 -21.83
C HIS A 56 10.53 17.72 -21.70
N ASP A 57 9.87 18.04 -20.58
CA ASP A 57 8.40 17.93 -20.49
C ASP A 57 7.74 19.28 -20.80
N THR A 58 7.30 19.45 -22.04
CA THR A 58 6.55 20.63 -22.51
C THR A 58 5.07 20.57 -22.13
N ARG A 59 4.63 19.64 -21.27
CA ARG A 59 3.29 19.69 -20.69
C ARG A 59 3.26 20.76 -19.61
N THR A 60 2.60 21.87 -19.91
CA THR A 60 2.21 22.88 -18.93
C THR A 60 1.24 22.26 -17.93
N TYR A 61 1.75 21.59 -16.89
CA TYR A 61 0.99 21.41 -15.66
C TYR A 61 1.02 22.76 -14.95
N PRO A 62 -0.12 23.45 -14.78
CA PRO A 62 -0.14 24.69 -14.01
C PRO A 62 0.43 24.40 -12.62
N ARG A 63 1.38 25.24 -12.18
CA ARG A 63 1.73 25.32 -10.76
C ARG A 63 0.43 25.59 -10.00
N LEU A 64 -0.02 24.66 -9.16
CA LEU A 64 -1.13 24.84 -8.25
C LEU A 64 -0.57 24.68 -6.83
N HIS A 65 -0.61 25.72 -5.98
CA HIS A 65 -1.77 26.05 -5.14
C HIS A 65 -2.25 24.81 -4.40
N THR A 66 -2.06 24.74 -3.06
CA THR A 66 -2.62 23.71 -2.13
C THR A 66 -2.90 22.35 -2.77
N ARG A 67 -2.01 21.36 -2.56
CA ARG A 67 -2.15 20.04 -3.18
C ARG A 67 -3.57 19.48 -2.95
N GLU A 68 -4.16 18.93 -4.00
CA GLU A 68 -5.55 18.48 -3.95
C GLU A 68 -5.72 17.38 -2.91
N VAL A 69 -6.74 17.51 -2.08
CA VAL A 69 -7.30 16.42 -1.28
C VAL A 69 -8.30 15.64 -2.13
N ASN A 70 -8.48 14.34 -1.86
CA ASN A 70 -9.36 13.45 -2.63
C ASN A 70 -8.87 13.13 -4.06
N GLN A 71 -7.55 13.04 -4.24
CA GLN A 71 -6.91 12.67 -5.50
C GLN A 71 -7.42 11.32 -6.04
N LYS A 72 -7.49 11.22 -7.37
CA LYS A 72 -7.93 10.00 -8.08
C LYS A 72 -6.94 9.60 -9.15
N VAL A 73 -6.86 8.30 -9.42
CA VAL A 73 -6.13 7.76 -10.56
C VAL A 73 -6.86 8.17 -11.84
N LEU A 74 -6.18 8.94 -12.69
CA LEU A 74 -6.78 9.49 -13.91
C LEU A 74 -6.73 8.52 -15.08
N ASN A 75 -5.74 7.63 -15.09
CA ASN A 75 -5.60 6.62 -16.14
C ASN A 75 -6.54 5.43 -15.87
N ALA A 76 -7.57 5.28 -16.70
CA ALA A 76 -8.55 4.21 -16.59
C ALA A 76 -7.96 2.79 -16.73
N ALA A 77 -6.81 2.61 -17.38
CA ALA A 77 -6.12 1.32 -17.44
C ALA A 77 -5.49 0.91 -16.09
N LEU A 78 -5.22 1.88 -15.23
CA LEU A 78 -4.62 1.67 -13.91
C LEU A 78 -5.66 1.75 -12.79
N ALA A 79 -6.72 2.55 -12.98
CA ALA A 79 -7.76 2.73 -11.98
C ALA A 79 -8.51 1.43 -11.70
N ASN A 80 -8.64 1.06 -10.43
CA ASN A 80 -9.40 -0.08 -9.96
C ASN A 80 -10.46 0.37 -8.94
N HIS A 81 -11.70 0.51 -9.43
CA HIS A 81 -12.88 0.78 -8.61
C HIS A 81 -13.72 -0.48 -8.35
N ASP A 82 -13.38 -1.59 -8.99
CA ASP A 82 -14.23 -2.77 -9.00
C ASP A 82 -13.99 -3.65 -7.77
N MET A 83 -14.99 -3.71 -6.91
CA MET A 83 -15.00 -4.55 -5.71
C MET A 83 -15.16 -6.04 -6.02
N SER A 84 -15.44 -6.43 -7.26
CA SER A 84 -15.70 -7.82 -7.67
C SER A 84 -14.44 -8.71 -7.73
N GLU A 85 -13.24 -8.13 -7.76
CA GLU A 85 -11.96 -8.85 -7.55
C GLU A 85 -11.77 -9.37 -6.10
N THR A 86 -12.84 -9.54 -5.32
CA THR A 86 -12.85 -10.27 -4.03
C THR A 86 -12.78 -11.79 -4.22
N THR A 87 -12.64 -12.29 -5.45
CA THR A 87 -12.71 -13.72 -5.72
C THR A 87 -11.48 -14.41 -5.15
N PHE A 88 -11.74 -15.37 -4.27
CA PHE A 88 -10.78 -16.31 -3.69
C PHE A 88 -10.23 -17.22 -4.79
N CYS A 89 -9.43 -16.67 -5.71
CA CYS A 89 -8.77 -17.44 -6.73
C CYS A 89 -7.44 -17.96 -6.16
N ASN A 90 -7.15 -19.24 -6.43
CA ASN A 90 -5.84 -19.87 -6.24
C ASN A 90 -4.80 -19.21 -7.15
N SER A 91 -4.51 -17.91 -6.98
CA SER A 91 -3.38 -17.29 -7.65
C SER A 91 -2.10 -17.91 -7.10
N SER A 92 -1.22 -18.34 -7.99
CA SER A 92 0.10 -18.89 -7.71
C SER A 92 1.16 -17.85 -7.34
N GLY A 93 0.77 -16.61 -7.03
CA GLY A 93 1.68 -15.60 -6.51
C GLY A 93 2.31 -16.08 -5.21
N VAL A 94 3.64 -16.10 -5.16
CA VAL A 94 4.41 -16.50 -3.97
C VAL A 94 5.09 -15.23 -3.44
N ASP A 95 4.86 -14.90 -2.17
CA ASP A 95 5.58 -13.83 -1.46
C ASP A 95 7.00 -14.32 -1.16
N THR A 96 7.88 -14.19 -2.16
CA THR A 96 9.31 -14.40 -2.02
C THR A 96 10.02 -13.10 -2.33
N TYR A 97 10.80 -12.61 -1.36
CA TYR A 97 11.57 -11.40 -1.57
C TYR A 97 12.59 -11.57 -2.70
N GLN A 98 12.48 -10.70 -3.69
CA GLN A 98 13.47 -10.50 -4.74
C GLN A 98 13.81 -9.02 -4.81
N MET A 99 15.11 -8.70 -4.75
CA MET A 99 15.56 -7.33 -5.04
C MET A 99 15.46 -7.10 -6.55
N TYR A 100 14.55 -6.22 -6.96
CA TYR A 100 14.41 -5.81 -8.35
C TYR A 100 15.25 -4.57 -8.64
N ARG A 101 15.74 -4.45 -9.87
CA ARG A 101 16.52 -3.30 -10.34
C ARG A 101 15.89 -2.73 -11.61
N GLY A 102 16.20 -1.49 -11.93
CA GLY A 102 15.67 -0.83 -13.12
C GLY A 102 14.43 0.00 -12.84
N ASN A 103 13.61 0.20 -13.85
CA ASN A 103 12.53 1.18 -13.91
C ASN A 103 11.14 0.67 -13.50
N GLY A 104 11.03 -0.60 -13.07
CA GLY A 104 9.73 -1.21 -12.74
C GLY A 104 9.08 -1.99 -13.87
N SER A 105 9.69 -2.06 -15.05
CA SER A 105 9.08 -2.76 -16.19
C SER A 105 9.19 -4.29 -16.06
N PRO A 106 8.18 -5.04 -16.53
CA PRO A 106 8.30 -6.50 -16.65
C PRO A 106 9.50 -6.96 -17.49
N SER A 107 9.90 -6.18 -18.49
CA SER A 107 11.11 -6.44 -19.28
C SER A 107 12.41 -6.40 -18.48
N GLU A 108 12.43 -5.78 -17.29
CA GLU A 108 13.55 -5.80 -16.35
C GLU A 108 13.34 -6.79 -15.19
N GLY A 109 12.36 -7.70 -15.33
CA GLY A 109 12.09 -8.78 -14.39
C GLY A 109 11.14 -8.42 -13.25
N TRP A 110 10.51 -7.24 -13.28
CA TRP A 110 9.49 -6.87 -12.29
C TRP A 110 8.19 -7.66 -12.51
N PRO A 111 7.43 -8.00 -11.44
CA PRO A 111 6.25 -8.81 -11.59
C PRO A 111 5.14 -8.07 -12.36
N GLU A 112 4.42 -8.80 -13.21
CA GLU A 112 3.20 -8.28 -13.83
C GLU A 112 2.06 -8.22 -12.82
N LYS A 113 1.10 -7.31 -13.04
CA LYS A 113 -0.09 -7.17 -12.17
C LYS A 113 -0.89 -8.48 -12.06
N ALA A 114 -0.89 -9.30 -13.10
CA ALA A 114 -1.56 -10.61 -13.11
C ALA A 114 -0.95 -11.63 -12.13
N LEU A 115 0.28 -11.41 -11.68
CA LEU A 115 0.95 -12.25 -10.68
C LEU A 115 0.65 -11.82 -9.24
N TRP A 116 0.01 -10.67 -9.05
CA TRP A 116 -0.29 -10.16 -7.72
C TRP A 116 -1.36 -11.01 -7.03
N VAL A 117 -1.08 -11.38 -5.79
CA VAL A 117 -2.01 -12.13 -4.93
C VAL A 117 -3.30 -11.32 -4.73
N PRO A 118 -4.50 -11.95 -4.80
CA PRO A 118 -5.77 -11.30 -4.51
C PRO A 118 -5.78 -10.64 -3.14
N PHE A 119 -6.47 -9.51 -3.04
CA PHE A 119 -6.51 -8.69 -1.83
C PHE A 119 -6.89 -9.48 -0.57
N GLU A 120 -7.91 -10.34 -0.65
CA GLU A 120 -8.35 -11.15 0.51
C GLU A 120 -7.25 -12.08 1.02
N ASN A 121 -6.51 -12.70 0.12
CA ASN A 121 -5.40 -13.58 0.47
C ASN A 121 -4.25 -12.77 1.07
N MET A 122 -3.92 -11.63 0.46
CA MET A 122 -2.88 -10.72 0.95
C MET A 122 -3.21 -10.19 2.35
N PHE A 123 -4.44 -9.73 2.58
CA PHE A 123 -4.89 -9.21 3.87
C PHE A 123 -4.91 -10.31 4.94
N ARG A 124 -5.41 -11.50 4.60
CA ARG A 124 -5.38 -12.66 5.51
C ARG A 124 -3.95 -13.01 5.92
N ASN A 125 -3.01 -13.01 4.98
CA ASN A 125 -1.60 -13.32 5.25
C ASN A 125 -0.98 -12.28 6.21
N TYR A 126 -1.28 -10.99 6.04
CA TYR A 126 -0.77 -9.95 6.93
C TYR A 126 -1.51 -9.80 8.26
N ARG A 127 -2.70 -10.41 8.42
CA ARG A 127 -3.54 -10.24 9.62
C ARG A 127 -2.79 -10.48 10.93
N GLY A 128 -2.05 -11.59 11.01
CA GLY A 128 -1.27 -11.93 12.21
C GLY A 128 -0.20 -10.89 12.53
N GLN A 129 0.48 -10.37 11.50
CA GLN A 129 1.46 -9.30 11.64
C GLN A 129 0.80 -7.99 12.09
N MET A 130 -0.33 -7.61 11.49
CA MET A 130 -1.04 -6.38 11.87
C MET A 130 -1.47 -6.40 13.35
N LEU A 131 -1.95 -7.54 13.85
CA LEU A 131 -2.32 -7.69 15.27
C LEU A 131 -1.13 -7.45 16.22
N GLN A 132 0.10 -7.78 15.82
CA GLN A 132 1.29 -7.72 16.68
C GLN A 132 2.22 -6.54 16.37
N SER A 133 1.98 -5.82 15.28
CA SER A 133 2.88 -4.83 14.70
C SER A 133 3.24 -3.66 15.63
N CYS A 134 2.32 -3.27 16.52
CA CYS A 134 2.56 -2.16 17.44
C CYS A 134 3.49 -2.54 18.60
N GLY A 135 3.44 -3.79 19.08
CA GLY A 135 4.34 -4.29 20.11
C GLY A 135 5.79 -4.39 19.63
N ASN A 136 5.98 -4.48 18.32
CA ASN A 136 7.30 -4.51 17.69
C ASN A 136 7.86 -3.11 17.41
N GLN A 137 7.16 -2.04 17.79
CA GLN A 137 7.69 -0.69 17.69
C GLN A 137 8.76 -0.44 18.76
N ASN A 138 9.59 0.59 18.55
CA ASN A 138 10.53 1.06 19.55
C ASN A 138 10.25 2.55 19.87
N PRO A 139 9.70 2.88 21.06
CA PRO A 139 9.29 1.96 22.12
C PRO A 139 8.02 1.16 21.76
N PRO A 140 7.82 -0.04 22.36
CA PRO A 140 6.64 -0.86 22.12
C PRO A 140 5.34 -0.12 22.40
N GLN A 141 4.37 -0.31 21.51
CA GLN A 141 3.02 0.25 21.63
C GLN A 141 1.98 -0.84 21.85
N PRO A 142 0.81 -0.51 22.42
CA PRO A 142 -0.26 -1.47 22.52
C PRO A 142 -0.67 -2.04 21.16
N ASN A 143 -0.64 -3.37 21.07
CA ASN A 143 -1.07 -4.13 19.90
C ASN A 143 -2.49 -3.79 19.43
N ASN A 144 -2.70 -3.97 18.12
CA ASN A 144 -4.00 -3.79 17.51
C ASN A 144 -4.98 -4.83 18.02
N ASP A 145 -6.25 -4.46 18.15
CA ASP A 145 -7.33 -5.43 18.30
C ASP A 145 -7.99 -5.78 16.95
N GLU A 146 -8.92 -6.74 16.99
CA GLU A 146 -9.61 -7.21 15.79
C GLU A 146 -10.53 -6.17 15.14
N GLN A 147 -11.06 -5.23 15.91
CA GLN A 147 -11.88 -4.13 15.38
C GLN A 147 -11.00 -3.11 14.65
N GLU A 148 -9.80 -2.84 15.16
CA GLU A 148 -8.81 -1.99 14.50
C GLU A 148 -8.31 -2.61 13.20
N VAL A 149 -7.99 -3.91 13.19
CA VAL A 149 -7.62 -4.63 11.95
C VAL A 149 -8.78 -4.64 10.96
N LYS A 150 -10.03 -4.82 11.42
CA LYS A 150 -11.20 -4.70 10.55
C LYS A 150 -11.35 -3.28 9.98
N ALA A 151 -11.10 -2.24 10.78
CA ALA A 151 -11.14 -0.86 10.31
C ALA A 151 -10.06 -0.56 9.26
N ILE A 152 -8.89 -1.21 9.35
CA ILE A 152 -7.88 -1.15 8.28
C ILE A 152 -8.44 -1.73 6.98
N TYR A 153 -9.01 -2.95 7.04
CA TYR A 153 -9.64 -3.58 5.88
C TYR A 153 -10.71 -2.68 5.25
N ASP A 154 -11.68 -2.23 6.04
CA ASP A 154 -12.79 -1.38 5.57
C ASP A 154 -12.26 -0.05 5.01
N GLY A 155 -11.24 0.53 5.63
CA GLY A 155 -10.60 1.76 5.20
C GLY A 155 -9.90 1.64 3.84
N ILE A 156 -9.18 0.54 3.61
CA ILE A 156 -8.53 0.26 2.33
C ILE A 156 -9.57 0.15 1.22
N LEU A 157 -10.67 -0.59 1.45
CA LEU A 157 -11.73 -0.74 0.45
C LEU A 157 -12.37 0.60 0.11
N LYS A 158 -12.69 1.42 1.12
CA LYS A 158 -13.26 2.76 0.92
C LYS A 158 -12.31 3.66 0.13
N ALA A 159 -11.04 3.69 0.50
CA ALA A 159 -10.04 4.51 -0.16
C ALA A 159 -9.81 4.05 -1.62
N SER A 160 -9.80 2.73 -1.86
CA SER A 160 -9.69 2.15 -3.20
C SER A 160 -10.85 2.59 -4.10
N VAL A 161 -12.10 2.44 -3.63
CA VAL A 161 -13.28 2.88 -4.40
C VAL A 161 -13.26 4.38 -4.67
N ALA A 162 -12.92 5.20 -3.67
CA ALA A 162 -12.94 6.65 -3.78
C ALA A 162 -11.87 7.21 -4.74
N SER A 163 -10.68 6.59 -4.75
CA SER A 163 -9.50 7.08 -5.48
C SER A 163 -9.22 6.34 -6.79
N GLY A 164 -9.71 5.11 -6.94
CA GLY A 164 -9.31 4.20 -8.02
C GLY A 164 -7.94 3.56 -7.82
N VAL A 165 -7.28 3.74 -6.66
CA VAL A 165 -6.03 3.03 -6.37
C VAL A 165 -6.33 1.56 -6.08
N ASP A 166 -5.56 0.64 -6.66
CA ASP A 166 -5.70 -0.80 -6.43
C ASP A 166 -5.47 -1.14 -4.95
N ARG A 167 -6.45 -1.77 -4.31
CA ARG A 167 -6.41 -2.11 -2.88
C ARG A 167 -5.22 -2.98 -2.46
N ARG A 168 -4.69 -3.82 -3.36
CA ARG A 168 -3.47 -4.61 -3.10
C ARG A 168 -2.27 -3.68 -2.91
N PHE A 169 -2.17 -2.68 -3.77
CA PHE A 169 -1.11 -1.67 -3.68
C PHE A 169 -1.25 -0.79 -2.43
N ILE A 170 -2.49 -0.42 -2.05
CA ILE A 170 -2.74 0.30 -0.79
C ILE A 170 -2.24 -0.52 0.41
N LEU A 171 -2.60 -1.81 0.45
CA LEU A 171 -2.16 -2.72 1.52
C LEU A 171 -0.64 -2.90 1.53
N ALA A 172 -0.01 -3.08 0.37
CA ALA A 172 1.45 -3.20 0.25
C ALA A 172 2.17 -1.98 0.86
N ILE A 173 1.75 -0.77 0.49
CA ILE A 173 2.31 0.47 1.02
C ILE A 173 2.05 0.59 2.51
N LEU A 174 0.82 0.33 2.98
CA LEU A 174 0.50 0.38 4.41
C LEU A 174 1.37 -0.57 5.24
N MET A 175 1.59 -1.79 4.75
CA MET A 175 2.47 -2.76 5.39
C MET A 175 3.94 -2.33 5.33
N GLN A 176 4.37 -1.71 4.23
CA GLN A 176 5.72 -1.16 4.13
C GLN A 176 5.95 0.01 5.08
N GLU A 177 4.97 0.88 5.26
CA GLU A 177 5.11 2.08 6.10
C GLU A 177 5.03 1.77 7.59
N SER A 178 4.05 0.96 8.03
CA SER A 178 3.77 0.77 9.46
C SER A 178 3.60 -0.68 9.90
N LYS A 179 3.63 -1.63 8.96
CA LYS A 179 3.35 -3.06 9.20
C LYS A 179 1.94 -3.27 9.76
N GLY A 180 1.07 -2.26 9.56
CA GLY A 180 -0.30 -2.20 10.05
C GLY A 180 -0.47 -1.65 11.45
N CYS A 181 0.55 -1.08 12.09
CA CYS A 181 0.39 -0.54 13.43
C CYS A 181 -0.42 0.78 13.39
N VAL A 182 -1.64 0.78 13.96
CA VAL A 182 -2.49 2.00 14.02
C VAL A 182 -1.90 3.08 14.92
N ARG A 183 -0.90 2.72 15.74
CA ARG A 183 -0.14 3.59 16.65
C ARG A 183 1.30 3.79 16.18
N ALA A 184 1.58 3.59 14.90
CA ALA A 184 2.88 3.92 14.32
C ALA A 184 3.24 5.35 14.73
N PRO A 185 4.43 5.58 15.34
CA PRO A 185 4.81 6.90 15.80
C PRO A 185 4.71 7.92 14.66
N THR A 186 4.11 9.07 14.95
CA THR A 186 4.19 10.19 14.03
C THR A 186 5.62 10.68 14.01
N THR A 187 6.28 10.58 12.86
CA THR A 187 7.64 11.10 12.69
C THR A 187 7.57 12.58 12.33
N ASN A 188 8.54 13.37 12.81
CA ASN A 188 8.65 14.78 12.44
C ASN A 188 10.12 15.20 12.38
N TYR A 189 10.65 15.25 11.17
CA TYR A 189 12.01 15.71 10.88
C TYR A 189 11.99 17.02 10.07
N GLY A 190 10.99 17.88 10.28
CA GLY A 190 10.73 19.08 9.46
C GLY A 190 9.45 18.97 8.64
N VAL A 191 8.94 17.75 8.46
CA VAL A 191 7.58 17.45 7.99
C VAL A 191 7.01 16.33 8.86
N ARG A 192 5.74 16.47 9.24
CA ARG A 192 5.02 15.48 10.03
C ARG A 192 4.53 14.34 9.14
N ASN A 193 4.86 13.08 9.47
CA ASN A 193 4.37 11.91 8.75
C ASN A 193 3.65 10.96 9.74
N PRO A 194 2.30 10.99 9.81
CA PRO A 194 1.57 10.26 10.83
C PRO A 194 1.06 8.89 10.37
N GLY A 195 0.74 8.05 11.36
CA GLY A 195 -0.20 6.94 11.22
C GLY A 195 0.22 5.82 10.29
N LEU A 196 -0.78 5.06 9.84
CA LEU A 196 -0.63 3.79 9.11
C LEU A 196 0.16 3.88 7.81
N MET A 197 0.08 5.02 7.11
CA MET A 197 0.70 5.21 5.80
C MET A 197 1.83 6.23 5.82
N GLN A 198 2.20 6.76 6.99
CA GLN A 198 3.25 7.78 7.17
C GLN A 198 3.15 8.87 6.09
N ASN A 199 1.94 9.38 5.87
CA ASN A 199 1.63 10.27 4.76
C ASN A 199 2.13 11.69 5.03
N HIS A 200 2.41 12.47 3.99
CA HIS A 200 3.03 13.78 4.17
C HIS A 200 2.02 14.79 4.76
N ASP A 201 2.29 15.22 5.99
CA ASP A 201 1.52 16.20 6.77
C ASP A 201 0.01 15.90 6.85
N GLY A 202 -0.32 14.64 7.15
CA GLY A 202 -1.69 14.20 7.41
C GLY A 202 -2.28 14.78 8.70
N ALA A 203 -3.55 14.54 8.99
CA ALA A 203 -4.12 14.81 10.31
C ALA A 203 -4.40 13.52 11.09
N GLY A 204 -4.66 12.40 10.41
CA GLY A 204 -4.97 11.12 11.04
C GLY A 204 -3.80 10.55 11.86
N THR A 205 -3.91 10.51 13.19
CA THR A 205 -2.94 9.83 14.05
C THR A 205 -3.55 9.32 15.36
N CYS A 206 -3.02 8.19 15.83
CA CYS A 206 -3.27 7.64 17.17
C CYS A 206 -1.98 7.55 18.01
N ASN A 207 -0.90 8.17 17.54
CA ASN A 207 0.35 8.32 18.28
C ASN A 207 1.02 9.64 17.87
N GLU A 208 0.60 10.73 18.53
CA GLU A 208 1.15 12.07 18.29
C GLU A 208 2.20 12.38 19.36
N GLY A 209 3.47 12.50 18.98
CA GLY A 209 4.54 12.79 19.94
C GLY A 209 4.60 11.83 21.15
N GLY A 210 4.22 10.56 20.97
CA GLY A 210 4.13 9.57 22.05
C GLY A 210 2.78 9.53 22.78
N LEU A 211 1.84 10.41 22.46
CA LEU A 211 0.48 10.40 23.01
C LEU A 211 -0.37 9.38 22.26
N VAL A 212 -0.47 8.19 22.86
CA VAL A 212 -1.05 6.99 22.25
C VAL A 212 -2.53 6.87 22.58
N LYS A 213 -3.36 6.57 21.58
CA LYS A 213 -4.80 6.29 21.72
C LYS A 213 -5.08 4.79 21.67
N LYS A 214 -5.81 4.27 22.66
CA LYS A 214 -6.29 2.88 22.70
C LYS A 214 -7.73 2.79 23.24
N PRO A 215 -8.69 2.24 22.47
CA PRO A 215 -8.57 1.88 21.05
C PRO A 215 -8.34 3.12 20.17
N CYS A 216 -7.76 2.93 19.00
CA CYS A 216 -7.65 3.92 17.95
C CYS A 216 -9.01 4.03 17.25
N PRO A 217 -9.65 5.21 17.20
CA PRO A 217 -10.98 5.34 16.63
C PRO A 217 -11.04 4.92 15.16
N VAL A 218 -12.09 4.20 14.77
CA VAL A 218 -12.33 3.75 13.38
C VAL A 218 -12.23 4.92 12.39
N ALA A 219 -12.80 6.09 12.73
CA ALA A 219 -12.71 7.28 11.89
C ALA A 219 -11.27 7.76 11.68
N THR A 220 -10.43 7.68 12.71
CA THR A 220 -9.01 8.03 12.62
C THR A 220 -8.22 7.04 11.77
N ILE A 221 -8.51 5.74 11.88
CA ILE A 221 -7.90 4.70 11.03
C ILE A 221 -8.26 4.93 9.55
N HIS A 222 -9.54 5.17 9.25
CA HIS A 222 -9.97 5.49 7.90
C HIS A 222 -9.32 6.78 7.38
N GLN A 223 -9.15 7.80 8.23
CA GLN A 223 -8.50 9.04 7.85
C GLN A 223 -7.03 8.84 7.49
N MET A 224 -6.25 8.10 8.29
CA MET A 224 -4.85 7.76 7.98
C MET A 224 -4.71 7.13 6.59
N ILE A 225 -5.61 6.19 6.26
CA ILE A 225 -5.61 5.49 4.97
C ILE A 225 -6.06 6.43 3.86
N SER A 226 -7.15 7.18 4.05
CA SER A 226 -7.68 8.10 3.05
C SER A 226 -6.67 9.17 2.66
N GLU A 227 -5.96 9.74 3.63
CA GLU A 227 -4.94 10.78 3.39
C GLU A 227 -3.69 10.21 2.71
N GLY A 228 -3.25 9.00 3.07
CA GLY A 228 -2.14 8.33 2.37
C GLY A 228 -2.48 7.93 0.93
N VAL A 229 -3.73 7.60 0.67
CA VAL A 229 -4.17 7.19 -0.68
C VAL A 229 -4.52 8.39 -1.57
N SER A 230 -5.23 9.37 -1.01
CA SER A 230 -5.86 10.47 -1.76
C SER A 230 -5.20 11.83 -1.53
N GLY A 231 -4.13 11.88 -0.75
CA GLY A 231 -3.34 13.09 -0.49
C GLY A 231 -3.88 13.94 0.65
N THR A 232 -3.04 14.90 1.03
CA THR A 232 -3.32 15.94 2.02
C THR A 232 -3.20 17.30 1.34
N ALA A 233 -3.53 18.38 2.05
CA ALA A 233 -3.33 19.73 1.53
C ALA A 233 -1.85 20.06 1.23
N ALA A 234 -0.91 19.30 1.83
CA ALA A 234 0.53 19.54 1.77
C ALA A 234 1.30 18.45 1.01
N GLY A 235 0.69 17.30 0.72
CA GLY A 235 1.39 16.14 0.17
C GLY A 235 0.54 15.27 -0.75
N ASP A 236 1.21 14.59 -1.69
CA ASP A 236 0.54 13.63 -2.58
C ASP A 236 0.18 12.35 -1.86
N GLY A 237 -0.98 11.81 -2.22
CA GLY A 237 -1.33 10.41 -1.96
C GLY A 237 -0.88 9.51 -3.10
N LEU A 238 -1.08 8.20 -2.91
CA LEU A 238 -0.80 7.19 -3.92
C LEU A 238 -1.46 7.48 -5.28
N ALA A 239 -2.67 8.02 -5.29
CA ALA A 239 -3.38 8.36 -6.52
C ALA A 239 -2.59 9.34 -7.40
N ASN A 240 -2.09 10.44 -6.82
CA ASN A 240 -1.28 11.38 -7.60
C ASN A 240 0.13 10.84 -7.88
N CYS A 241 0.71 10.03 -6.99
CA CYS A 241 1.96 9.34 -7.29
C CYS A 241 1.86 8.46 -8.55
N ILE A 242 0.74 7.77 -8.75
CA ILE A 242 0.45 6.99 -9.98
C ILE A 242 0.30 7.91 -11.20
N ASN A 243 -0.41 9.03 -11.06
CA ASN A 243 -0.58 9.98 -12.17
C ASN A 243 0.77 10.58 -12.61
N VAL A 244 1.63 10.94 -11.64
CA VAL A 244 2.97 11.50 -11.88
C VAL A 244 3.93 10.44 -12.44
N ALA A 245 3.84 9.19 -11.99
CA ALA A 245 4.63 8.08 -12.53
C ALA A 245 4.42 7.90 -14.05
N GLY A 246 3.20 8.17 -14.52
CA GLY A 246 2.82 8.04 -15.93
C GLY A 246 2.83 6.59 -16.44
N GLY A 247 2.50 6.43 -17.72
CA GLY A 247 2.33 5.12 -18.34
C GLY A 247 0.95 4.50 -18.10
N ALA A 248 0.75 3.29 -18.62
CA ALA A 248 -0.52 2.56 -18.54
C ALA A 248 -0.32 1.09 -18.11
N ASP A 249 0.91 0.70 -17.76
CA ASP A 249 1.27 -0.65 -17.34
C ASP A 249 1.60 -0.72 -15.84
N VAL A 250 1.90 -1.92 -15.37
CA VAL A 250 2.20 -2.19 -13.94
C VAL A 250 3.36 -1.35 -13.39
N SER A 251 4.31 -0.92 -14.23
CA SER A 251 5.47 -0.13 -13.78
C SER A 251 5.05 1.19 -13.13
N ALA A 252 3.88 1.73 -13.47
CA ALA A 252 3.32 2.92 -12.85
C ALA A 252 3.15 2.76 -11.33
N PHE A 253 2.79 1.56 -10.84
CA PHE A 253 2.65 1.31 -9.39
C PHE A 253 4.00 1.26 -8.68
N TYR A 254 5.02 0.62 -9.27
CA TYR A 254 6.36 0.55 -8.67
C TYR A 254 7.06 1.91 -8.67
N LYS A 255 6.90 2.67 -9.75
CA LYS A 255 7.30 4.08 -9.84
C LYS A 255 6.57 4.93 -8.80
N ALA A 256 5.26 4.76 -8.66
CA ALA A 256 4.47 5.46 -7.65
C ALA A 256 4.93 5.13 -6.22
N ALA A 257 5.31 3.88 -5.93
CA ALA A 257 5.89 3.51 -4.64
C ALA A 257 7.19 4.29 -4.37
N ARG A 258 8.07 4.41 -5.38
CA ARG A 258 9.30 5.20 -5.26
C ARG A 258 9.02 6.68 -5.04
N ILE A 259 8.04 7.24 -5.75
CA ILE A 259 7.61 8.64 -5.58
C ILE A 259 7.00 8.85 -4.20
N TYR A 260 6.16 7.95 -3.69
CA TYR A 260 5.56 8.05 -2.37
C TYR A 260 6.60 8.03 -1.24
N ASN A 261 7.67 7.25 -1.42
CA ASN A 261 8.77 7.13 -0.46
C ASN A 261 9.74 8.32 -0.50
N SER A 262 10.12 8.79 -1.69
CA SER A 262 11.25 9.71 -1.88
C SER A 262 10.88 11.03 -2.56
N GLY A 263 9.61 11.21 -2.89
CA GLY A 263 9.04 12.35 -3.62
C GLY A 263 9.39 12.42 -5.10
N SER A 264 10.27 11.55 -5.61
CA SER A 264 10.70 11.58 -7.02
C SER A 264 11.33 10.26 -7.45
N ILE A 265 11.60 10.11 -8.75
CA ILE A 265 12.47 9.06 -9.27
C ILE A 265 13.82 9.71 -9.58
N ALA A 266 14.92 9.01 -9.28
CA ALA A 266 16.26 9.49 -9.60
C ALA A 266 16.41 9.75 -11.10
N LYS A 267 17.34 10.65 -11.48
CA LYS A 267 17.59 11.00 -12.90
C LYS A 267 17.96 9.79 -13.77
N THR A 268 18.49 8.73 -13.16
CA THR A 268 18.81 7.47 -13.83
C THR A 268 17.56 6.70 -14.28
N GLY A 269 16.38 7.03 -13.76
CA GLY A 269 15.13 6.30 -13.97
C GLY A 269 15.04 4.99 -13.19
N GLN A 270 16.07 4.63 -12.41
CA GLN A 270 16.15 3.38 -11.69
C GLN A 270 15.53 3.53 -10.29
N LEU A 271 14.64 2.60 -9.92
CA LEU A 271 13.84 2.68 -8.69
C LEU A 271 14.67 2.42 -7.43
N GLN A 272 15.84 1.79 -7.57
CA GLN A 272 16.76 1.60 -6.47
C GLN A 272 17.75 2.76 -6.27
N ASP A 273 17.73 3.80 -7.08
CA ASP A 273 18.69 4.91 -6.98
C ASP A 273 18.09 6.13 -6.26
N GLY A 274 18.92 6.97 -5.65
CA GLY A 274 18.52 8.20 -4.97
C GLY A 274 18.69 8.16 -3.45
N ILE A 275 18.02 9.06 -2.73
CA ILE A 275 18.33 9.37 -1.32
C ILE A 275 17.55 8.55 -0.28
N ALA A 276 16.49 7.86 -0.70
CA ALA A 276 15.63 7.08 0.20
C ALA A 276 15.83 5.57 -0.01
N THR A 277 15.24 4.77 0.90
CA THR A 277 15.35 3.30 0.96
C THR A 277 15.41 2.64 -0.41
N HIS A 278 16.58 2.11 -0.76
CA HIS A 278 16.88 1.60 -2.10
C HIS A 278 16.00 0.40 -2.49
N CYS A 279 15.55 -0.41 -1.52
CA CYS A 279 14.68 -1.56 -1.77
C CYS A 279 13.18 -1.24 -1.75
N TYR A 280 12.76 0.01 -1.49
CA TYR A 280 11.34 0.31 -1.19
C TYR A 280 10.37 -0.19 -2.26
N ALA A 281 10.65 0.06 -3.53
CA ALA A 281 9.78 -0.40 -4.62
C ALA A 281 9.81 -1.93 -4.76
N SER A 282 10.94 -2.58 -4.48
CA SER A 282 11.06 -4.04 -4.49
C SER A 282 10.31 -4.69 -3.32
N ASP A 283 10.36 -4.10 -2.13
CA ASP A 283 9.61 -4.54 -0.96
C ASP A 283 8.09 -4.49 -1.18
N VAL A 284 7.64 -3.53 -1.99
CA VAL A 284 6.23 -3.37 -2.38
C VAL A 284 5.82 -4.33 -3.50
N ALA A 285 6.77 -4.81 -4.30
CA ALA A 285 6.51 -5.66 -5.46
C ALA A 285 6.46 -7.16 -5.16
N LYS A 286 6.95 -7.59 -3.98
CA LYS A 286 7.01 -9.00 -3.58
C LYS A 286 5.64 -9.63 -3.31
#